data_AF-F7LY96-F1
#
_entry.id   AF-F7LY96-F1
#
_cell.length_a   1.000
_cell.length_b   1.000
_cell.length_c   1.000
_cell.angle_alpha   90.00
_cell.angle_beta   90.00
_cell.angle_gamma   90.00
#
_symmetry.space_group_name_H-M   'P 1'
#
loop_
_entity.id
_entity.type
_entity.pdbx_description
1 polymer ?
#
loop_
_entity_poly.entity_id
_entity_poly.type
_entity_poly.pdbx_seq_one_letter_code
_entity_poly.pdbx_strand_id
1 'polypeptide(L)'
;MIRIIASIRLYKDGRRTPFYSGYRPLFDFIEETKTSGQITLLDREAFYPGDEGVVEIAFLIRRALGDNFSEGTKFTFGEGRKHVGEGEVKEILELE
;
A
#
# COMPACT_ATOMS: atom_id res chain seq x y z
N MET A 1 6.44 -6.03 -13.77
CA MET A 1 5.47 -5.54 -12.74
C MET A 1 6.00 -5.98 -11.38
N ILE A 2 5.75 -5.25 -10.28
CA ILE A 2 6.19 -5.66 -8.94
C ILE A 2 5.02 -5.92 -8.01
N ARG A 3 5.08 -7.04 -7.29
CA ARG A 3 4.10 -7.42 -6.26
C ARG A 3 4.81 -7.57 -4.93
N ILE A 4 4.16 -7.12 -3.86
CA ILE A 4 4.64 -7.27 -2.49
C ILE A 4 3.55 -7.78 -1.58
N ILE A 5 3.97 -8.45 -0.50
CA ILE A 5 3.16 -8.63 0.70
C ILE A 5 3.53 -7.50 1.67
N ALA A 6 2.54 -6.83 2.24
CA ALA A 6 2.76 -5.76 3.20
C ALA A 6 1.75 -5.83 4.35
N SER A 7 2.20 -5.46 5.55
CA SER A 7 1.27 -5.11 6.64
C SER A 7 0.86 -3.66 6.46
N ILE A 8 -0.45 -3.39 6.50
CA ILE A 8 -0.99 -2.03 6.42
C ILE A 8 -1.92 -1.75 7.60
N ARG A 9 -2.00 -0.47 7.94
CA ARG A 9 -2.99 0.09 8.86
C ARG A 9 -3.74 1.21 8.17
N LEU A 10 -5.07 1.14 8.18
CA LEU A 10 -5.92 2.24 7.75
C LEU A 10 -6.19 3.15 8.95
N TYR A 11 -5.90 4.43 8.84
CA TYR A 11 -6.18 5.37 9.93
C TYR A 11 -7.69 5.50 10.17
N LYS A 12 -8.09 5.66 11.43
CA LYS A 12 -9.50 5.81 11.83
C LYS A 12 -10.19 6.97 11.09
N ASP A 13 -9.47 8.07 10.88
CA ASP A 13 -9.97 9.26 10.16
C ASP A 13 -9.46 9.32 8.70
N GLY A 14 -8.79 8.27 8.23
CA GLY A 14 -8.25 8.16 6.88
C GLY A 14 -9.37 8.14 5.84
N ARG A 15 -10.37 7.27 6.05
CA ARG A 15 -11.56 7.14 5.21
C ARG A 15 -12.82 7.10 6.07
N ARG A 16 -13.96 7.51 5.48
CA ARG A 16 -15.28 7.40 6.12
C ARG A 16 -15.93 6.04 5.89
N THR A 17 -15.58 5.37 4.79
CA THR A 17 -16.11 4.07 4.38
C THR A 17 -14.95 3.09 4.16
N PRO A 18 -15.20 1.78 4.29
CA PRO A 18 -14.18 0.77 4.00
C PRO A 18 -13.71 0.84 2.54
N PHE A 19 -12.61 0.15 2.25
CA PHE A 19 -12.21 -0.18 0.88
C PHE A 19 -12.23 -1.70 0.67
N TYR A 20 -12.20 -2.11 -0.59
CA TYR A 20 -12.27 -3.51 -1.04
C TYR A 20 -11.05 -3.81 -1.93
N SER A 21 -10.83 -5.08 -2.26
CA SER A 21 -9.84 -5.48 -3.27
C SER A 21 -10.04 -4.70 -4.58
N GLY A 22 -8.94 -4.28 -5.19
CA GLY A 22 -8.95 -3.41 -6.37
C GLY A 22 -8.83 -1.91 -6.06
N TYR A 23 -8.80 -1.52 -4.79
CA TYR A 23 -8.49 -0.14 -4.39
C TYR A 23 -7.10 0.28 -4.87
N ARG A 24 -7.00 1.46 -5.50
CA ARG A 24 -5.77 1.98 -6.13
C ARG A 24 -5.30 3.32 -5.54
N PRO A 25 -4.82 3.37 -4.28
CA PRO A 25 -4.29 4.60 -3.70
C PRO A 25 -2.93 4.97 -4.29
N LEU A 26 -2.49 6.18 -3.95
CA LEU A 26 -1.11 6.63 -4.17
C LEU A 26 -0.25 6.25 -2.97
N PHE A 27 0.88 5.62 -3.22
CA PHE A 27 1.86 5.22 -2.23
C PHE A 27 3.06 6.13 -2.25
N ASP A 28 3.58 6.40 -1.06
CA ASP A 28 4.74 7.23 -0.79
C ASP A 28 5.77 6.37 -0.05
N PHE A 29 6.80 5.94 -0.78
CA PHE A 29 7.96 5.22 -0.27
C PHE A 29 9.19 6.13 -0.13
N ILE A 30 9.19 7.24 -0.87
CA ILE A 30 10.21 8.28 -0.91
C ILE A 30 9.45 9.60 -0.96
N GLU A 31 9.78 10.54 -0.07
CA GLU A 31 9.02 11.78 0.20
C GLU A 31 8.65 12.61 -1.05
N GLU A 32 9.35 12.44 -2.18
CA GLU A 32 9.15 13.24 -3.40
C GLU A 32 8.45 12.49 -4.56
N THR A 33 8.17 11.19 -4.46
CA THR A 33 7.55 10.42 -5.55
C THR A 33 6.39 9.56 -5.07
N LYS A 34 5.23 9.77 -5.69
CA LYS A 34 4.05 8.94 -5.49
C LYS A 34 3.84 7.97 -6.65
N THR A 35 3.49 6.74 -6.33
CA THR A 35 3.14 5.71 -7.33
C THR A 35 1.78 5.10 -7.02
N SER A 36 1.01 4.75 -8.06
CA SER A 36 -0.25 4.03 -7.85
C SER A 36 0.04 2.54 -7.63
N GLY A 37 -0.58 1.98 -6.59
CA GLY A 37 -0.55 0.54 -6.32
C GLY A 37 -1.96 0.00 -6.18
N GLN A 38 -2.21 -1.23 -6.63
CA GLN A 38 -3.49 -1.91 -6.42
C GLN A 38 -3.40 -2.81 -5.20
N ILE A 39 -4.29 -2.62 -4.23
CA ILE A 39 -4.39 -3.46 -3.03
C ILE A 39 -5.34 -4.63 -3.30
N THR A 40 -4.90 -5.83 -2.95
CA THR A 40 -5.72 -7.06 -2.88
C THR A 40 -5.76 -7.53 -1.44
N LEU A 41 -6.96 -7.65 -0.88
CA LEU A 41 -7.21 -8.18 0.46
C LEU A 41 -7.08 -9.70 0.45
N LEU A 42 -6.40 -10.26 1.45
CA LEU A 42 -6.07 -11.69 1.52
C LEU A 42 -6.99 -12.47 2.46
N ASP A 43 -7.43 -11.86 3.55
CA ASP A 43 -8.12 -12.50 4.67
C ASP A 43 -9.55 -11.99 4.89
N ARG A 44 -9.98 -10.97 4.14
CA ARG A 44 -11.24 -10.26 4.36
C ARG A 44 -11.80 -9.67 3.06
N GLU A 45 -13.10 -9.44 3.02
CA GLU A 45 -13.76 -8.80 1.87
C GLU A 45 -13.62 -7.28 1.87
N ALA A 46 -13.59 -6.67 3.05
CA ALA A 46 -13.54 -5.22 3.23
C ALA A 46 -12.55 -4.83 4.34
N PHE A 47 -11.90 -3.68 4.20
CA PHE A 47 -10.93 -3.14 5.15
C PHE A 47 -11.45 -1.82 5.73
N TYR A 48 -11.77 -1.80 7.02
CA TYR A 48 -12.48 -0.72 7.69
C TYR A 48 -11.53 0.32 8.30
N PRO A 49 -11.96 1.58 8.45
CA PRO A 49 -11.15 2.60 9.12
C PRO A 49 -10.74 2.17 10.54
N GLY A 50 -9.43 2.17 10.81
CA GLY A 50 -8.85 1.69 12.06
C GLY A 50 -8.30 0.26 12.01
N ASP A 51 -8.61 -0.51 10.97
CA ASP A 51 -8.12 -1.87 10.80
C ASP A 51 -6.61 -1.91 10.54
N GLU A 52 -6.03 -3.05 10.92
CA GLU A 52 -4.69 -3.48 10.52
C GLU A 52 -4.80 -4.88 9.88
N GLY A 53 -3.91 -5.19 8.94
CA GLY A 53 -3.92 -6.48 8.26
C GLY A 53 -2.81 -6.62 7.23
N VAL A 54 -2.67 -7.83 6.71
CA VAL A 54 -1.71 -8.14 5.64
C VAL A 54 -2.44 -8.16 4.31
N VAL A 55 -1.85 -7.49 3.31
CA VAL A 55 -2.40 -7.38 1.96
C VAL A 55 -1.32 -7.64 0.92
N GLU A 56 -1.76 -7.96 -0.29
CA GLU A 56 -0.90 -7.91 -1.46
C GLU A 56 -1.04 -6.56 -2.16
N ILE A 57 0.06 -6.00 -2.64
CA ILE A 57 0.06 -4.73 -3.39
C ILE A 57 0.84 -4.89 -4.69
N ALA A 58 0.19 -4.55 -5.80
CA ALA A 58 0.79 -4.59 -7.13
C ALA A 58 1.08 -3.18 -7.67
N PHE A 59 2.32 -2.95 -8.12
CA PHE A 59 2.77 -1.71 -8.75
C PHE A 59 3.24 -1.96 -10.18
N LEU A 60 2.98 -0.98 -11.04
CA LEU A 60 3.37 -1.06 -12.45
C LEU A 60 4.86 -0.77 -12.67
N ILE A 61 5.42 0.21 -11.94
CA ILE A 61 6.75 0.76 -12.22
C ILE A 61 7.66 0.57 -11.01
N ARG A 62 8.64 -0.34 -11.11
CA ARG A 62 9.63 -0.62 -10.05
C ARG A 62 10.41 0.62 -9.63
N ARG A 63 10.85 1.44 -10.60
CA ARG A 63 11.68 2.63 -10.34
C ARG A 63 11.01 3.64 -9.40
N ALA A 64 9.68 3.69 -9.37
CA ALA A 64 8.93 4.62 -8.53
C ALA A 64 8.91 4.23 -7.04
N LEU A 65 9.39 3.02 -6.70
CA LEU A 65 9.52 2.55 -5.32
C LEU A 65 10.85 2.95 -4.67
N GLY A 66 11.81 3.41 -5.48
CA GLY A 66 13.14 3.83 -5.02
C GLY A 66 14.21 2.75 -5.11
N ASP A 67 15.47 3.21 -5.12
CA ASP A 67 16.63 2.32 -5.23
C ASP A 67 16.87 1.48 -3.97
N ASN A 68 16.46 2.00 -2.80
CA ASN A 68 16.59 1.33 -1.50
C ASN A 68 15.38 0.47 -1.11
N PHE A 69 14.44 0.25 -2.04
CA PHE A 69 13.25 -0.54 -1.79
C PHE A 69 13.60 -1.98 -1.43
N SER A 70 13.17 -2.41 -0.23
CA SER A 70 13.49 -3.70 0.37
C SER A 70 12.44 -4.12 1.40
N GLU A 71 12.51 -5.36 1.90
CA GLU A 71 11.73 -5.78 3.05
C GLU A 71 12.01 -4.88 4.27
N GLY A 72 10.98 -4.56 5.04
CA GLY A 72 11.04 -3.58 6.12
C GLY A 72 10.91 -2.11 5.67
N THR A 73 10.87 -1.84 4.35
CA THR A 73 10.60 -0.48 3.85
C THR A 73 9.21 -0.03 4.31
N LYS A 74 9.16 1.13 4.95
CA LYS A 74 7.91 1.75 5.40
C LYS A 74 7.36 2.68 4.33
N PHE A 75 6.05 2.82 4.31
CA PHE A 75 5.37 3.70 3.36
C PHE A 75 4.09 4.26 3.94
N THR A 76 3.60 5.32 3.32
CA THR A 76 2.23 5.80 3.51
C THR A 76 1.43 5.60 2.23
N PHE A 77 0.11 5.53 2.34
CA PHE A 77 -0.77 5.48 1.18
C PHE A 77 -1.97 6.39 1.37
N GLY A 78 -2.50 6.91 0.26
CA GLY A 78 -3.44 8.02 0.31
C GLY A 78 -4.18 8.33 -0.98
N GLU A 79 -5.06 9.33 -0.87
CA GLU A 79 -5.89 9.84 -1.95
C GLU A 79 -5.44 11.27 -2.26
N GLY A 80 -4.72 11.43 -3.37
CA GLY A 80 -4.06 12.70 -3.71
C GLY A 80 -3.02 13.10 -2.66
N ARG A 81 -3.33 14.17 -1.92
CA ARG A 81 -2.45 14.70 -0.86
C ARG A 81 -2.75 14.16 0.53
N LYS A 82 -3.91 13.53 0.74
CA LYS A 82 -4.31 13.01 2.05
C LYS A 82 -3.79 11.60 2.24
N HIS A 83 -2.90 11.40 3.21
CA HIS A 83 -2.56 10.05 3.68
C HIS A 83 -3.75 9.46 4.44
N VAL A 84 -4.12 8.24 4.09
CA VAL A 84 -5.23 7.51 4.71
C VAL A 84 -4.75 6.34 5.54
N GLY A 85 -3.51 5.89 5.34
CA GLY A 85 -2.89 4.83 6.12
C GLY A 85 -1.40 4.72 5.89
N GLU A 86 -0.80 3.73 6.55
CA GLU A 86 0.62 3.42 6.51
C GLU A 86 0.86 1.92 6.43
N GLY A 87 2.07 1.51 6.08
CA GLY A 87 2.44 0.12 6.04
C GLY A 87 3.93 -0.14 5.98
N GLU A 88 4.26 -1.43 5.96
CA GLU A 88 5.63 -1.94 5.91
C GLU A 88 5.68 -3.16 4.99
N VAL A 89 6.65 -3.18 4.08
CA VAL A 89 6.90 -4.30 3.17
C VAL A 89 7.35 -5.52 3.98
N LYS A 90 6.70 -6.66 3.78
CA LYS A 90 7.04 -7.94 4.43
C LYS A 90 7.78 -8.89 3.49
N GLU A 91 7.41 -8.90 2.22
CA GLU A 91 8.02 -9.78 1.22
C GLU A 91 7.89 -9.15 -0.17
N ILE A 92 8.90 -9.36 -1.01
CA ILE A 92 8.88 -8.96 -2.43
C ILE A 92 8.73 -10.23 -3.28
N LEU A 93 7.60 -10.36 -3.98
CA LEU A 93 7.22 -11.61 -4.65
C LEU A 93 7.77 -11.72 -6.07
N GLU A 94 7.72 -10.64 -6.86
CA GLU A 94 7.98 -10.73 -8.30
C GLU A 94 8.53 -9.40 -8.83
N LEU A 95 9.55 -9.48 -9.68
CA LEU A 95 10.20 -8.36 -10.37
C LEU A 95 10.32 -8.74 -11.85
N GLU A 96 9.23 -8.64 -12.61
CA GLU A 96 9.33 -8.65 -14.08
C GLU A 96 9.74 -7.27 -14.63
#